data_AF-A0A3B9SLX0-F1
#
_entry.id   AF-A0A3B9SLX0-F1
#
_cell.length_a   1.000
_cell.length_b   1.000
_cell.length_c   1.000
_cell.angle_alpha   90.00
_cell.angle_beta   90.00
_cell.angle_gamma   90.00
#
_symmetry.space_group_name_H-M   'P 1'
#
loop_
_entity.id
_entity.type
_entity.pdbx_description
1 polymer ?
#
loop_
_entity_poly.entity_id
_entity_poly.type
_entity_poly.pdbx_seq_one_letter_code
_entity_poly.pdbx_strand_id
1 'polypeptide(L)'
;MKHGNAKYPLELMLAVCLREERKLYPQEFLQTIPRSTLSFWRSKPPQFFIQQFEDPETQEIVKRAKSKESHEAETRKKITASYFKFLQFIKDRMGEKEYLRFLSANKRDFLVVVDSLEGAISKNIFLEAAGVSQNRYWSWKIETTVKCESSYDSVCIRKRPHKTTKQEVQRIRRIAMKGGPNKYAIWATALKEGKIAVGKQTFYTYTKDILTEKQHRKVPKKNRKVRANAIHEIWHADISIIFTADGKKHCLYCVMDNYSRAVLAWRIEDSVSKSTSAEVLYDAFMRSCPEKVKYMTDGGSENRNILDTDLPDIKFKVTHLVAQKNGIPSNSMIERVFHTLKNEYKRVVNAQDKGHLIKVVTEVIQAYMDRPHSAHGVYTPREVLMKTSGWFDKKAVLYSSAKARLEANKNAKCSNCENCTCSTPFEWDVVGSAPKKSQRQIRIKKRTLSALF
;
A
#
# COMPACT_ATOMS: atom_id res chain seq x y z
N MET A 1 -8.99 63.51 1.58
CA MET A 1 -10.15 64.27 1.09
C MET A 1 -11.09 64.50 2.25
N LYS A 2 -11.16 65.74 2.77
CA LYS A 2 -12.15 66.12 3.80
C LYS A 2 -13.50 66.27 3.12
N HIS A 3 -14.43 65.33 3.33
CA HIS A 3 -15.80 65.48 2.84
C HIS A 3 -16.61 66.38 3.79
N GLY A 4 -16.38 67.68 3.69
CA GLY A 4 -17.14 68.71 4.41
C GLY A 4 -18.53 68.98 3.82
N ASN A 5 -19.31 67.95 3.46
CA ASN A 5 -20.70 68.13 2.99
C ASN A 5 -21.56 66.86 3.04
N ALA A 6 -21.47 66.07 4.12
CA ALA A 6 -22.44 65.01 4.37
C ALA A 6 -23.69 65.61 5.02
N LYS A 7 -24.85 65.51 4.35
CA LYS A 7 -26.18 65.92 4.87
C LYS A 7 -26.54 65.27 6.24
N TYR A 8 -25.80 64.24 6.64
CA TYR A 8 -26.09 63.42 7.81
C TYR A 8 -24.80 63.14 8.60
N PRO A 9 -24.87 63.08 9.95
CA PRO A 9 -23.72 62.81 10.79
C PRO A 9 -23.19 61.39 10.63
N LEU A 10 -21.87 61.19 10.78
CA LEU A 10 -21.20 59.89 10.63
C LEU A 10 -21.71 58.86 11.64
N GLU A 11 -22.11 59.31 12.83
CA GLU A 11 -22.71 58.50 13.89
C GLU A 11 -24.03 57.86 13.42
N LEU A 12 -24.87 58.63 12.72
CA LEU A 12 -26.12 58.11 12.16
C LEU A 12 -25.86 57.09 11.05
N MET A 13 -24.89 57.38 10.18
CA MET A 13 -24.52 56.47 9.08
C MET A 13 -24.00 55.13 9.62
N LEU A 14 -23.14 55.17 10.64
CA LEU A 14 -22.63 53.98 11.31
C LEU A 14 -23.74 53.25 12.09
N ALA A 15 -24.67 53.97 12.73
CA ALA A 15 -25.83 53.37 13.40
C ALA A 15 -26.70 52.57 12.41
N VAL A 16 -26.97 53.13 11.23
CA VAL A 16 -27.72 52.46 10.17
C VAL A 16 -26.98 51.25 9.60
N CYS A 17 -25.66 51.35 9.44
CA CYS A 17 -24.81 50.22 9.04
C CYS A 17 -24.90 49.06 10.03
N LEU A 18 -24.88 49.36 11.34
CA LEU A 18 -24.98 48.36 12.42
C LEU A 18 -26.41 47.87 12.69
N ARG A 19 -27.42 48.45 12.02
CA ARG A 19 -28.86 48.26 12.22
C ARG A 19 -29.35 48.65 13.62
N GLU A 20 -28.75 49.69 14.17
CA GLU A 20 -29.03 50.22 15.52
C GLU A 20 -29.66 51.61 15.47
N GLU A 21 -30.00 52.11 14.28
CA GLU A 21 -30.53 53.45 14.08
C GLU A 21 -31.80 53.72 14.90
N ARG A 22 -32.67 52.71 15.07
CA ARG A 22 -33.91 52.82 15.87
C ARG A 22 -33.68 52.89 17.37
N LYS A 23 -32.49 52.52 17.84
CA LYS A 23 -32.11 52.63 19.26
C LYS A 23 -31.58 54.02 19.60
N LEU A 24 -31.03 54.72 18.61
CA LEU A 24 -30.31 55.97 18.80
C LEU A 24 -31.08 57.19 18.25
N TYR A 25 -32.01 56.98 17.33
CA TYR A 25 -32.75 58.05 16.66
C TYR A 25 -34.26 57.74 16.58
N PRO A 26 -35.13 58.76 16.74
CA PRO A 26 -36.58 58.60 16.62
C PRO A 26 -37.01 58.11 15.24
N GLN A 27 -38.09 57.33 15.18
CA GLN A 27 -38.62 56.78 13.94
C GLN A 27 -39.05 57.86 12.95
N GLU A 28 -39.64 58.96 13.43
CA GLU A 28 -40.06 60.12 12.62
C GLU A 28 -38.88 60.72 11.86
N PHE A 29 -37.74 60.91 12.54
CA PHE A 29 -36.51 61.39 11.92
C PHE A 29 -35.98 60.41 10.87
N LEU A 30 -35.95 59.11 11.17
CA LEU A 30 -35.47 58.09 10.23
C LEU A 30 -36.32 57.98 8.96
N GLN A 31 -37.62 58.30 9.04
CA GLN A 31 -38.53 58.33 7.89
C GLN A 31 -38.24 59.49 6.92
N THR A 32 -37.58 60.56 7.38
CA THR A 32 -37.15 61.67 6.52
C THR A 32 -35.96 61.33 5.63
N ILE A 33 -35.28 60.21 5.88
CA ILE A 33 -34.09 59.78 5.14
C ILE A 33 -34.52 58.92 3.94
N PRO A 34 -34.08 59.22 2.71
CA PRO A 34 -34.42 58.42 1.54
C PRO A 34 -34.04 56.94 1.70
N ARG A 35 -34.91 56.03 1.24
CA ARG A 35 -34.70 54.58 1.34
C ARG A 35 -33.42 54.12 0.63
N SER A 36 -33.08 54.73 -0.50
CA SER A 36 -31.84 54.47 -1.25
C SER A 36 -30.60 54.78 -0.41
N THR A 37 -30.62 55.89 0.34
CA THR A 37 -29.56 56.30 1.26
C THR A 37 -29.38 55.31 2.41
N LEU A 38 -30.49 54.90 3.07
CA LEU A 38 -30.45 53.88 4.13
C LEU A 38 -29.93 52.53 3.61
N SER A 39 -30.34 52.12 2.40
CA SER A 39 -29.85 50.89 1.76
C SER A 39 -28.35 50.94 1.48
N PHE A 40 -27.86 52.08 0.98
CA PHE A 40 -26.44 52.28 0.72
C PHE A 40 -25.62 52.15 1.99
N TRP A 41 -26.03 52.78 3.10
CA TRP A 41 -25.29 52.69 4.37
C TRP A 41 -25.27 51.26 4.93
N ARG A 42 -26.37 50.51 4.79
CA ARG A 42 -26.45 49.09 5.21
C ARG A 42 -25.59 48.15 4.38
N SER A 43 -25.27 48.48 3.14
CA SER A 43 -24.42 47.63 2.27
C SER A 43 -22.92 47.78 2.52
N LYS A 44 -22.49 48.81 3.25
CA LYS A 44 -21.08 49.09 3.51
C LYS A 44 -20.61 48.41 4.80
N PRO A 45 -19.35 47.96 4.87
CA PRO A 45 -18.80 47.41 6.11
C PRO A 45 -18.61 48.53 7.16
N PRO A 46 -18.70 48.24 8.47
CA PRO A 46 -18.54 49.24 9.53
C PRO A 46 -17.23 50.05 9.41
N GLN A 47 -16.13 49.40 9.00
CA GLN A 47 -14.83 50.03 8.80
C GLN A 47 -14.84 51.17 7.78
N PHE A 48 -15.74 51.11 6.79
CA PHE A 48 -15.92 52.16 5.78
C PHE A 48 -16.29 53.50 6.42
N PHE A 49 -17.08 53.49 7.51
CA PHE A 49 -17.49 54.69 8.25
C PHE A 49 -16.52 55.04 9.37
N ILE A 50 -16.01 54.03 10.10
CA ILE A 50 -15.09 54.23 11.23
C ILE A 50 -13.84 55.01 10.82
N GLN A 51 -13.28 54.75 9.63
CA GLN A 51 -12.10 55.44 9.13
C GLN A 51 -12.33 56.92 8.76
N GLN A 52 -13.58 57.40 8.76
CA GLN A 52 -13.93 58.77 8.41
C GLN A 52 -14.07 59.68 9.65
N PHE A 53 -14.06 59.12 10.85
CA PHE A 53 -14.03 59.89 12.09
C PHE A 53 -12.63 60.48 12.34
N GLU A 54 -12.55 61.74 12.79
CA GLU A 54 -11.27 62.37 13.15
C GLU A 54 -10.64 61.72 14.39
N ASP A 55 -11.47 61.34 15.36
CA ASP A 55 -11.08 60.56 16.53
C ASP A 55 -12.09 59.42 16.76
N PRO A 56 -11.91 58.26 16.10
CA PRO A 56 -12.85 57.15 16.20
C PRO A 56 -12.88 56.51 17.60
N GLU A 57 -11.82 56.66 18.40
CA GLU A 57 -11.70 55.94 19.68
C GLU A 57 -12.47 56.61 20.81
N THR A 58 -12.78 57.91 20.69
CA THR A 58 -13.63 58.62 21.65
C THR A 58 -15.12 58.41 21.39
N GLN A 59 -15.51 58.03 20.18
CA GLN A 59 -16.92 57.85 19.78
C GLN A 59 -17.55 56.59 20.37
N GLU A 60 -18.63 56.74 21.15
CA GLU A 60 -19.30 55.63 21.82
C GLU A 60 -19.85 54.59 20.84
N ILE A 61 -20.39 55.03 19.70
CA ILE A 61 -20.92 54.14 18.67
C ILE A 61 -19.82 53.29 18.02
N VAL A 62 -18.61 53.83 17.87
CA VAL A 62 -17.45 53.08 17.37
C VAL A 62 -16.99 52.05 18.41
N LYS A 63 -16.98 52.41 19.71
CA LYS A 63 -16.70 51.45 20.80
C LYS A 63 -17.69 50.29 20.81
N ARG A 64 -18.99 50.58 20.64
CA ARG A 64 -20.04 49.55 20.53
C ARG A 64 -19.88 48.67 19.29
N ALA A 65 -19.58 49.26 18.14
CA ALA A 65 -19.32 48.52 16.90
C ALA A 65 -18.16 47.51 17.06
N LYS A 66 -17.02 47.97 17.58
CA LYS A 66 -15.84 47.14 17.87
C LYS A 66 -16.18 46.03 18.88
N SER A 67 -16.98 46.32 19.91
CA SER A 67 -17.42 45.33 20.91
C SER A 67 -18.32 44.25 20.30
N LYS A 68 -19.28 44.62 19.45
CA LYS A 68 -20.17 43.69 18.74
C LYS A 68 -19.40 42.78 17.79
N GLU A 69 -18.48 43.35 17.00
CA GLU A 69 -17.61 42.58 16.11
C GLU A 69 -16.73 41.58 16.90
N SER A 70 -16.18 42.01 18.04
CA SER A 70 -15.43 41.15 18.96
C SER A 70 -16.28 40.01 19.52
N HIS A 71 -17.52 40.30 19.93
CA HIS A 71 -18.45 39.29 20.45
C HIS A 71 -18.88 38.28 19.37
N GLU A 72 -19.16 38.74 18.15
CA GLU A 72 -19.46 37.86 17.01
C GLU A 72 -18.24 37.01 16.63
N ALA A 73 -17.03 37.58 16.66
CA ALA A 73 -15.79 36.84 16.42
C ALA A 73 -15.57 35.77 17.49
N GLU A 74 -15.81 36.09 18.76
CA GLU A 74 -15.72 35.14 19.87
C GLU A 74 -16.76 34.01 19.74
N THR A 75 -17.98 34.34 19.32
CA THR A 75 -19.02 33.35 19.04
C THR A 75 -18.61 32.41 17.89
N ARG A 76 -18.07 32.95 16.79
CA ARG A 76 -17.54 32.15 15.66
C ARG A 76 -16.41 31.21 16.11
N LYS A 77 -15.50 31.69 16.96
CA LYS A 77 -14.42 30.87 17.54
C LYS A 77 -14.98 29.71 18.37
N LYS A 78 -15.96 29.97 19.24
CA LYS A 78 -16.61 28.94 20.07
C LYS A 78 -17.30 27.87 19.21
N ILE A 79 -18.05 28.28 18.20
CA ILE A 79 -18.72 27.36 17.27
C ILE A 79 -17.68 26.49 16.54
N THR A 80 -16.63 27.10 15.99
CA THR A 80 -15.56 26.38 15.28
C THR A 80 -14.85 25.38 16.20
N ALA A 81 -14.54 25.78 17.43
CA ALA A 81 -13.92 24.90 18.42
C ALA A 81 -14.84 23.71 18.78
N SER A 82 -16.14 23.93 18.92
CA SER A 82 -17.12 22.87 19.15
C SER A 82 -17.18 21.87 17.99
N TYR A 83 -17.13 22.34 16.73
CA TYR A 83 -17.05 21.47 15.57
C TYR A 83 -15.78 20.61 15.57
N PHE A 84 -14.62 21.19 15.86
CA PHE A 84 -13.37 20.41 15.90
C PHE A 84 -13.34 19.41 17.04
N LYS A 85 -13.88 19.76 18.21
CA LYS A 85 -14.07 18.82 19.32
C LYS A 85 -14.99 17.66 18.92
N PHE A 86 -16.05 17.94 18.18
CA PHE A 86 -16.95 16.91 17.68
C PHE A 86 -16.27 15.97 16.66
N LEU A 87 -15.51 16.52 15.70
CA LEU A 87 -14.69 15.71 14.78
C LEU A 87 -13.70 14.82 15.53
N GLN A 88 -13.03 15.38 16.55
CA GLN A 88 -12.08 14.63 17.37
C GLN A 88 -12.78 13.53 18.18
N PHE A 89 -13.95 13.82 18.77
CA PHE A 89 -14.77 12.82 19.46
C PHE A 89 -15.12 11.62 18.56
N ILE A 90 -15.56 11.87 17.32
CA ILE A 90 -15.86 10.80 16.36
C ILE A 90 -14.61 9.98 16.04
N LYS A 91 -13.48 10.66 15.77
CA LYS A 91 -12.19 10.00 15.48
C LYS A 91 -11.75 9.11 16.64
N ASP A 92 -11.89 9.58 17.88
CA ASP A 92 -11.49 8.84 19.08
C ASP A 92 -12.37 7.61 19.31
N ARG A 93 -13.68 7.70 19.03
CA ARG A 93 -14.62 6.58 19.20
C ARG A 93 -14.51 5.53 18.11
N MET A 94 -14.27 5.93 16.86
CA MET A 94 -14.12 4.99 15.74
C MET A 94 -12.72 4.38 15.63
N GLY A 95 -11.70 5.12 16.08
CA GLY A 95 -10.31 4.89 15.69
C GLY A 95 -9.98 5.55 14.35
N GLU A 96 -8.78 6.11 14.26
CA GLU A 96 -8.34 6.94 13.13
C GLU A 96 -8.44 6.23 11.77
N LYS A 97 -8.10 4.93 11.72
CA LYS A 97 -8.05 4.15 10.49
C LYS A 97 -9.44 3.81 9.95
N GLU A 98 -10.40 3.55 10.82
CA GLU A 98 -11.80 3.27 10.54
C GLU A 98 -12.51 4.55 10.10
N TYR A 99 -12.26 5.65 10.82
CA TYR A 99 -12.76 6.98 10.46
C TYR A 99 -12.31 7.41 9.05
N LEU A 100 -11.02 7.26 8.72
CA LEU A 100 -10.53 7.58 7.37
C LEU A 100 -11.10 6.66 6.28
N ARG A 101 -11.38 5.39 6.60
CA ARG A 101 -12.08 4.48 5.67
C ARG A 101 -13.52 4.93 5.43
N PHE A 102 -14.22 5.35 6.48
CA PHE A 102 -15.56 5.91 6.39
C PHE A 102 -15.59 7.16 5.50
N LEU A 103 -14.68 8.12 5.71
CA LEU A 103 -14.57 9.30 4.85
C LEU A 103 -14.26 8.94 3.39
N SER A 104 -13.35 7.97 3.18
CA SER A 104 -13.01 7.53 1.82
C SER A 104 -14.17 6.86 1.09
N ALA A 105 -15.05 6.17 1.81
CA ALA A 105 -16.26 5.56 1.25
C ALA A 105 -17.30 6.63 0.89
N ASN A 106 -17.45 7.66 1.74
CA ASN A 106 -18.39 8.78 1.58
C ASN A 106 -17.72 10.04 1.03
N LYS A 107 -16.71 9.88 0.17
CA LYS A 107 -15.87 10.99 -0.29
C LYS A 107 -16.64 12.08 -1.03
N ARG A 108 -17.76 11.76 -1.68
CA ARG A 108 -18.61 12.75 -2.36
C ARG A 108 -19.22 13.73 -1.36
N ASP A 109 -19.86 13.20 -0.33
CA ASP A 109 -20.53 14.01 0.70
C ASP A 109 -19.50 14.82 1.49
N PHE A 110 -18.34 14.22 1.79
CA PHE A 110 -17.24 14.94 2.42
C PHE A 110 -16.76 16.15 1.59
N LEU A 111 -16.64 16.00 0.27
CA LEU A 111 -16.25 17.12 -0.60
C LEU A 111 -17.30 18.24 -0.59
N VAL A 112 -18.60 17.89 -0.59
CA VAL A 112 -19.69 18.87 -0.48
C VAL A 112 -19.60 19.65 0.82
N VAL A 113 -19.34 18.97 1.94
CA VAL A 113 -19.14 19.62 3.25
C VAL A 113 -17.95 20.58 3.18
N VAL A 114 -16.80 20.15 2.67
CA VAL A 114 -15.60 21.00 2.58
C VAL A 114 -15.85 22.23 1.70
N ASP A 115 -16.49 22.05 0.55
CA ASP A 115 -16.78 23.15 -0.38
C ASP A 115 -17.84 24.12 0.21
N SER A 116 -18.77 23.63 1.05
CA SER A 116 -19.76 24.49 1.75
C SER A 116 -19.18 25.39 2.86
N LEU A 117 -17.95 25.11 3.32
CA LEU A 117 -17.30 25.85 4.41
C LEU A 117 -16.46 27.05 3.89
N GLU A 118 -16.45 27.28 2.58
CA GLU A 118 -15.72 28.37 1.95
C GLU A 118 -16.16 29.74 2.50
N GLY A 119 -15.20 30.55 2.92
CA GLY A 119 -15.44 31.86 3.56
C GLY A 119 -15.74 31.80 5.07
N ALA A 120 -16.16 30.66 5.62
CA ALA A 120 -16.42 30.51 7.06
C ALA A 120 -15.20 29.96 7.82
N ILE A 121 -14.54 28.93 7.27
CA ILE A 121 -13.34 28.31 7.85
C ILE A 121 -12.35 28.07 6.71
N SER A 122 -11.06 28.29 6.97
CA SER A 122 -10.02 27.92 6.01
C SER A 122 -10.06 26.41 5.72
N LYS A 123 -10.17 26.06 4.45
CA LYS A 123 -10.12 24.68 3.93
C LYS A 123 -8.99 23.87 4.56
N ASN A 124 -7.81 24.47 4.71
CA ASN A 124 -6.63 23.81 5.27
C ASN A 124 -6.81 23.42 6.74
N ILE A 125 -7.36 24.34 7.54
CA ILE A 125 -7.61 24.12 8.97
C ILE A 125 -8.65 23.01 9.14
N PHE A 126 -9.72 23.04 8.35
CA PHE A 126 -10.76 22.01 8.40
C PHE A 126 -10.21 20.63 8.03
N LEU A 127 -9.43 20.55 6.94
CA LEU A 127 -8.81 19.30 6.49
C LEU A 127 -7.86 18.71 7.53
N GLU A 128 -7.06 19.55 8.20
CA GLU A 128 -6.17 19.13 9.29
C GLU A 128 -6.96 18.56 10.48
N ALA A 129 -8.01 19.26 10.94
CA ALA A 129 -8.89 18.79 12.01
C ALA A 129 -9.56 17.44 11.65
N ALA A 130 -10.01 17.31 10.40
CA ALA A 130 -10.58 16.09 9.84
C ALA A 130 -9.53 14.98 9.59
N GLY A 131 -8.23 15.22 9.78
CA GLY A 131 -7.17 14.23 9.53
C GLY A 131 -7.00 13.86 8.05
N VAL A 132 -7.41 14.74 7.13
CA VAL A 132 -7.32 14.54 5.68
C VAL A 132 -6.25 15.48 5.12
N SER A 133 -5.23 14.94 4.46
CA SER A 133 -4.23 15.79 3.81
C SER A 133 -4.80 16.47 2.57
N GLN A 134 -4.28 17.65 2.21
CA GLN A 134 -4.63 18.35 0.96
C GLN A 134 -4.50 17.43 -0.27
N ASN A 135 -3.41 16.64 -0.34
CA ASN A 135 -3.20 15.67 -1.41
C ASN A 135 -4.32 14.64 -1.50
N ARG A 136 -4.86 14.20 -0.36
CA ARG A 136 -5.98 13.25 -0.32
C ARG A 136 -7.30 13.91 -0.72
N TYR A 137 -7.56 15.13 -0.26
CA TYR A 137 -8.73 15.91 -0.67
C TYR A 137 -8.76 16.13 -2.19
N TRP A 138 -7.67 16.66 -2.78
CA TRP A 138 -7.59 16.87 -4.23
C TRP A 138 -7.64 15.56 -5.00
N SER A 139 -7.06 14.50 -4.44
CA SER A 139 -7.17 13.15 -4.97
C SER A 139 -8.63 12.70 -5.10
N TRP A 140 -9.43 12.88 -4.04
CA TRP A 140 -10.85 12.56 -4.05
C TRP A 140 -11.64 13.46 -5.00
N LYS A 141 -11.35 14.77 -5.02
CA LYS A 141 -12.00 15.74 -5.92
C LYS A 141 -11.80 15.35 -7.38
N ILE A 142 -10.58 15.00 -7.80
CA ILE A 142 -10.30 14.52 -9.17
C ILE A 142 -11.06 13.23 -9.47
N GLU A 143 -11.09 12.27 -8.54
CA GLU A 143 -11.78 10.99 -8.75
C GLU A 143 -13.31 11.12 -8.90
N THR A 144 -13.90 12.14 -8.26
CA THR A 144 -15.34 12.40 -8.32
C THR A 144 -15.74 13.26 -9.51
N THR A 145 -14.93 14.26 -9.88
CA THR A 145 -15.26 15.22 -10.94
C THR A 145 -14.74 14.81 -12.33
N VAL A 146 -13.59 14.15 -12.42
CA VAL A 146 -12.96 13.81 -13.70
C VAL A 146 -13.14 12.32 -13.99
N LYS A 147 -13.99 12.00 -14.97
CA LYS A 147 -14.14 10.65 -15.52
C LYS A 147 -13.40 10.52 -16.84
N CYS A 148 -12.65 9.43 -17.00
CA CYS A 148 -11.85 9.19 -18.21
C CYS A 148 -11.99 7.75 -18.68
N GLU A 149 -12.74 7.54 -19.77
CA GLU A 149 -13.00 6.24 -20.39
C GLU A 149 -11.75 5.58 -21.00
N SER A 150 -10.78 6.42 -21.39
CA SER A 150 -9.48 6.00 -21.91
C SER A 150 -8.56 5.43 -20.83
N SER A 151 -8.90 5.61 -19.55
CA SER A 151 -8.14 5.09 -18.40
C SER A 151 -8.79 3.82 -17.83
N TYR A 152 -8.00 2.97 -17.16
CA TYR A 152 -8.53 1.76 -16.53
C TYR A 152 -9.37 2.05 -15.28
N ASP A 153 -8.90 2.96 -14.42
CA ASP A 153 -9.55 3.30 -13.14
C ASP A 153 -10.66 4.38 -13.31
N SER A 154 -11.03 4.74 -14.55
CA SER A 154 -11.91 5.88 -14.85
C SER A 154 -11.40 7.24 -14.33
N VAL A 155 -10.07 7.39 -14.16
CA VAL A 155 -9.39 8.61 -13.72
C VAL A 155 -8.35 9.03 -14.75
N CYS A 156 -8.36 10.31 -15.14
CA CYS A 156 -7.45 10.85 -16.16
C CYS A 156 -5.97 10.60 -15.81
N ILE A 157 -5.25 9.95 -16.74
CA ILE A 157 -3.82 9.64 -16.59
C ILE A 157 -2.94 10.90 -16.55
N ARG A 158 -3.35 12.00 -17.19
CA ARG A 158 -2.60 13.28 -17.14
C ARG A 158 -2.67 13.93 -15.76
N LYS A 159 -3.85 13.89 -15.12
CA LYS A 159 -4.04 14.38 -13.73
C LYS A 159 -3.44 13.41 -12.70
N ARG A 160 -3.28 12.12 -13.03
CA ARG A 160 -2.65 11.08 -12.19
C ARG A 160 -1.53 10.33 -12.93
N PRO A 161 -0.40 11.00 -13.23
CA PRO A 161 0.57 10.46 -14.17
C PRO A 161 1.39 9.28 -13.62
N HIS A 162 1.32 9.00 -12.32
CA HIS A 162 1.92 7.80 -11.73
C HIS A 162 1.12 6.50 -11.93
N LYS A 163 -0.13 6.59 -12.44
CA LYS A 163 -1.00 5.42 -12.62
C LYS A 163 -0.57 4.57 -13.81
N THR A 164 -0.71 3.25 -13.68
CA THR A 164 -0.53 2.29 -14.76
C THR A 164 -1.58 2.53 -15.85
N THR A 165 -1.14 2.53 -17.11
CA THR A 165 -2.01 2.82 -18.25
C THR A 165 -3.00 1.67 -18.53
N LYS A 166 -4.09 1.96 -19.26
CA LYS A 166 -5.09 0.94 -19.65
C LYS A 166 -4.44 -0.22 -20.42
N GLN A 167 -3.52 0.08 -21.33
CA GLN A 167 -2.81 -0.92 -22.12
C GLN A 167 -1.88 -1.80 -21.26
N GLU A 168 -1.14 -1.20 -20.32
CA GLU A 168 -0.31 -1.95 -19.37
C GLU A 168 -1.16 -2.87 -18.49
N VAL A 169 -2.28 -2.37 -17.96
CA VAL A 169 -3.20 -3.20 -17.15
C VAL A 169 -3.77 -4.35 -17.97
N GLN A 170 -4.19 -4.11 -19.22
CA GLN A 170 -4.64 -5.16 -20.14
C GLN A 170 -3.53 -6.18 -20.41
N ARG A 171 -2.28 -5.76 -20.57
CA ARG A 171 -1.13 -6.67 -20.73
C ARG A 171 -0.92 -7.53 -19.49
N ILE A 172 -0.93 -6.92 -18.30
CA ILE A 172 -0.82 -7.62 -17.01
C ILE A 172 -1.91 -8.69 -16.88
N ARG A 173 -3.16 -8.31 -17.19
CA ARG A 173 -4.32 -9.22 -17.12
C ARG A 173 -4.18 -10.37 -18.13
N ARG A 174 -3.79 -10.09 -19.38
CA ARG A 174 -3.54 -11.14 -20.40
C ARG A 174 -2.47 -12.14 -19.95
N ILE A 175 -1.36 -11.66 -19.37
CA ILE A 175 -0.30 -12.52 -18.85
C ILE A 175 -0.83 -13.41 -17.72
N ALA A 176 -1.60 -12.84 -16.79
CA ALA A 176 -2.20 -13.62 -15.71
C ALA A 176 -3.24 -14.64 -16.18
N MET A 177 -4.03 -14.32 -17.22
CA MET A 177 -5.05 -15.20 -17.81
C MET A 177 -4.46 -16.40 -18.54
N LYS A 178 -3.24 -16.31 -19.09
CA LYS A 178 -2.53 -17.46 -19.68
C LYS A 178 -2.27 -18.59 -18.68
N GLY A 179 -2.41 -18.33 -17.39
CA GLY A 179 -2.18 -19.30 -16.34
C GLY A 179 -0.70 -19.52 -16.03
N GLY A 180 -0.43 -20.44 -15.12
CA GLY A 180 0.89 -20.72 -14.59
C GLY A 180 0.83 -21.31 -13.18
N PRO A 181 1.97 -21.62 -12.56
CA PRO A 181 2.00 -22.36 -11.31
C PRO A 181 1.35 -21.57 -10.16
N ASN A 182 1.61 -20.27 -10.06
CA ASN A 182 0.85 -19.33 -9.23
C ASN A 182 1.08 -17.87 -9.68
N LYS A 183 0.28 -16.92 -9.15
CA LYS A 183 0.43 -15.48 -9.45
C LYS A 183 1.82 -14.90 -9.15
N TYR A 184 2.51 -15.42 -8.14
CA TYR A 184 3.83 -14.92 -7.77
C TYR A 184 4.86 -15.22 -8.85
N ALA A 185 4.91 -16.47 -9.29
CA ALA A 185 5.81 -16.94 -10.34
C ALA A 185 5.51 -16.22 -11.67
N ILE A 186 4.22 -16.10 -12.04
CA ILE A 186 3.81 -15.37 -13.24
C ILE A 186 4.34 -13.92 -13.20
N TRP A 187 4.16 -13.21 -12.08
CA TRP A 187 4.68 -11.85 -11.92
C TRP A 187 6.21 -11.79 -12.03
N ALA A 188 6.91 -12.65 -11.30
CA ALA A 188 8.37 -12.63 -11.24
C ALA A 188 9.01 -12.96 -12.59
N THR A 189 8.51 -13.98 -13.29
CA THR A 189 8.95 -14.36 -14.64
C THR A 189 8.69 -13.23 -15.62
N ALA A 190 7.46 -12.69 -15.67
CA ALA A 190 7.11 -11.61 -16.59
C ALA A 190 7.92 -10.31 -16.33
N LEU A 191 8.29 -10.05 -15.07
CA LEU A 191 9.16 -8.94 -14.72
C LEU A 191 10.59 -9.16 -15.18
N LYS A 192 11.16 -10.35 -14.96
CA LYS A 192 12.51 -10.70 -15.42
C LYS A 192 12.64 -10.67 -16.94
N GLU A 193 11.61 -11.14 -17.65
CA GLU A 193 11.56 -11.14 -19.12
C GLU A 193 11.22 -9.75 -19.72
N GLY A 194 11.05 -8.71 -18.90
CA GLY A 194 10.69 -7.36 -19.38
C GLY A 194 9.29 -7.22 -19.95
N LYS A 195 8.43 -8.24 -19.84
CA LYS A 195 7.04 -8.22 -20.34
C LYS A 195 6.16 -7.26 -19.54
N ILE A 196 6.48 -7.06 -18.26
CA ILE A 196 5.85 -6.08 -17.36
C ILE A 196 6.93 -5.34 -16.56
N ALA A 197 6.60 -4.12 -16.12
CA ALA A 197 7.44 -3.34 -15.21
C ALA A 197 6.60 -2.73 -14.08
N VAL A 198 5.96 -3.61 -13.32
CA VAL A 198 5.13 -3.24 -12.15
C VAL A 198 5.53 -4.06 -10.93
N GLY A 199 5.38 -3.45 -9.75
CA GLY A 199 5.63 -4.13 -8.49
C GLY A 199 4.63 -5.25 -8.22
N LYS A 200 5.01 -6.19 -7.34
CA LYS A 200 4.17 -7.33 -6.94
C LYS A 200 2.76 -6.90 -6.52
N GLN A 201 2.65 -5.90 -5.66
CA GLN A 201 1.35 -5.47 -5.13
C GLN A 201 0.42 -4.93 -6.23
N THR A 202 0.98 -4.18 -7.17
CA THR A 202 0.26 -3.66 -8.34
C THR A 202 -0.24 -4.80 -9.22
N PHE A 203 0.61 -5.80 -9.51
CA PHE A 203 0.22 -6.99 -10.25
C PHE A 203 -0.95 -7.73 -9.58
N TYR A 204 -0.88 -7.96 -8.27
CA TYR A 204 -1.94 -8.62 -7.51
C TYR A 204 -3.24 -7.80 -7.48
N THR A 205 -3.14 -6.47 -7.44
CA THR A 205 -4.31 -5.59 -7.45
C THR A 205 -5.09 -5.71 -8.77
N TYR A 206 -4.39 -5.70 -9.90
CA TYR A 206 -5.02 -5.79 -11.24
C TYR A 206 -5.46 -7.19 -11.65
N THR A 207 -5.03 -8.21 -10.92
CA THR A 207 -5.33 -9.62 -11.19
C THR A 207 -6.10 -10.27 -10.06
N LYS A 208 -6.69 -9.48 -9.15
CA LYS A 208 -7.38 -9.99 -7.94
C LYS A 208 -8.51 -10.96 -8.29
N ASP A 209 -9.25 -10.66 -9.34
CA ASP A 209 -10.40 -11.38 -9.90
C ASP A 209 -10.00 -12.59 -10.75
N ILE A 210 -8.76 -12.65 -11.21
CA ILE A 210 -8.25 -13.77 -11.99
C ILE A 210 -7.86 -14.87 -11.01
N LEU A 211 -8.56 -15.99 -11.01
CA LEU A 211 -8.15 -17.16 -10.24
C LEU A 211 -7.00 -17.86 -10.98
N THR A 212 -5.91 -18.14 -10.26
CA THR A 212 -4.94 -19.15 -10.71
C THR A 212 -5.37 -20.48 -10.11
N GLU A 213 -5.25 -21.57 -10.86
CA GLU A 213 -5.76 -22.93 -10.59
C GLU A 213 -5.50 -23.54 -9.19
N LYS A 214 -4.69 -22.91 -8.31
CA LYS A 214 -3.88 -23.58 -7.29
C LYS A 214 -3.73 -22.84 -5.94
N GLN A 215 -4.81 -22.30 -5.36
CA GLN A 215 -4.70 -21.73 -4.00
C GLN A 215 -5.85 -22.12 -3.06
N HIS A 216 -5.67 -23.22 -2.34
CA HIS A 216 -6.22 -23.33 -0.98
C HIS A 216 -5.19 -22.76 0.00
N ARG A 217 -5.47 -21.61 0.61
CA ARG A 217 -4.68 -21.12 1.76
C ARG A 217 -5.19 -21.84 3.01
N LYS A 218 -4.46 -22.85 3.49
CA LYS A 218 -4.53 -23.21 4.92
C LYS A 218 -3.75 -22.17 5.73
N VAL A 219 -4.31 -21.73 6.86
CA VAL A 219 -3.60 -20.87 7.81
C VAL A 219 -2.36 -21.62 8.30
N PRO A 220 -1.13 -21.07 8.16
CA PRO A 220 0.06 -21.76 8.65
C PRO A 220 0.01 -21.84 10.18
N LYS A 221 0.23 -23.03 10.74
CA LYS A 221 0.49 -23.18 12.18
C LYS A 221 1.77 -22.40 12.55
N LYS A 222 1.78 -21.75 13.72
CA LYS A 222 2.93 -20.98 14.24
C LYS A 222 4.00 -21.95 14.76
N ASN A 223 4.76 -22.56 13.85
CA ASN A 223 5.93 -23.35 14.23
C ASN A 223 7.20 -22.49 14.13
N ARG A 224 8.14 -22.65 15.08
CA ARG A 224 9.51 -22.13 14.93
C ARG A 224 10.12 -22.76 13.68
N LYS A 225 10.72 -21.95 12.80
CA LYS A 225 11.30 -22.41 11.54
C LYS A 225 12.80 -22.18 11.55
N VAL A 226 13.58 -23.19 11.17
CA VAL A 226 15.03 -23.04 10.97
C VAL A 226 15.31 -22.43 9.60
N ARG A 227 16.25 -21.50 9.54
CA ARG A 227 16.70 -20.82 8.31
C ARG A 227 18.21 -20.82 8.28
N ALA A 228 18.77 -21.32 7.18
CA ALA A 228 20.18 -21.20 6.87
C ALA A 228 20.50 -19.77 6.40
N ASN A 229 21.72 -19.34 6.67
CA ASN A 229 22.31 -18.09 6.22
C ASN A 229 23.15 -18.26 4.95
N ALA A 230 23.55 -19.49 4.62
CA ALA A 230 24.32 -19.81 3.42
C ALA A 230 23.85 -21.10 2.73
N ILE A 231 24.17 -21.21 1.44
CA ILE A 231 23.94 -22.43 0.65
C ILE A 231 24.76 -23.57 1.27
N HIS A 232 24.13 -24.73 1.36
CA HIS A 232 24.66 -25.96 1.97
C HIS A 232 24.95 -25.90 3.47
N GLU A 233 24.47 -24.89 4.20
CA GLU A 233 24.59 -24.88 5.66
C GLU A 233 23.68 -25.93 6.33
N ILE A 234 22.43 -26.02 5.86
CA ILE A 234 21.40 -26.92 6.40
C ILE A 234 20.67 -27.59 5.25
N TRP A 235 20.65 -28.91 5.22
CA TRP A 235 19.82 -29.70 4.33
C TRP A 235 18.63 -30.26 5.09
N HIS A 236 17.48 -30.27 4.44
CA HIS A 236 16.28 -30.94 4.94
C HIS A 236 16.03 -32.18 4.10
N ALA A 237 15.75 -33.29 4.77
CA ALA A 237 15.33 -34.51 4.11
C ALA A 237 14.13 -35.13 4.81
N ASP A 238 13.30 -35.77 4.01
CA ASP A 238 12.05 -36.40 4.43
C ASP A 238 11.57 -37.34 3.32
N ILE A 239 10.57 -38.16 3.63
CA ILE A 239 9.97 -39.13 2.71
C ILE A 239 8.49 -38.82 2.54
N SER A 240 8.03 -38.82 1.29
CA SER A 240 6.61 -38.67 0.97
C SER A 240 6.04 -39.92 0.33
N ILE A 241 4.97 -40.46 0.92
CA ILE A 241 4.23 -41.56 0.32
C ILE A 241 3.36 -41.04 -0.83
N ILE A 242 3.42 -41.73 -1.98
CA ILE A 242 2.62 -41.46 -3.18
C ILE A 242 1.95 -42.77 -3.59
N PHE A 243 0.69 -42.70 -4.00
CA PHE A 243 -0.02 -43.81 -4.61
C PHE A 243 -0.20 -43.54 -6.10
N THR A 244 0.10 -44.55 -6.93
CA THR A 244 -0.19 -44.56 -8.37
C THR A 244 -1.63 -45.01 -8.63
N ALA A 245 -2.11 -44.80 -9.85
CA ALA A 245 -3.47 -45.15 -10.25
C ALA A 245 -3.76 -46.66 -10.15
N ASP A 246 -2.73 -47.50 -10.26
CA ASP A 246 -2.81 -48.95 -10.02
C ASP A 246 -2.90 -49.33 -8.52
N GLY A 247 -2.98 -48.35 -7.62
CA GLY A 247 -3.11 -48.55 -6.18
C GLY A 247 -1.81 -48.88 -5.46
N LYS A 248 -0.67 -48.94 -6.15
CA LYS A 248 0.62 -49.26 -5.53
C LYS A 248 1.19 -48.08 -4.76
N LYS A 249 1.82 -48.41 -3.64
CA LYS A 249 2.50 -47.45 -2.76
C LYS A 249 3.94 -47.26 -3.25
N HIS A 250 4.35 -46.00 -3.37
CA HIS A 250 5.74 -45.60 -3.61
C HIS A 250 6.19 -44.54 -2.61
N CYS A 251 7.47 -44.51 -2.32
CA CYS A 251 8.13 -43.64 -1.34
C CYS A 251 9.08 -42.69 -2.08
N LEU A 252 8.77 -41.39 -2.08
CA LEU A 252 9.62 -40.35 -2.63
C LEU A 252 10.56 -39.83 -1.53
N TYR A 253 11.83 -40.18 -1.64
CA TYR A 253 12.92 -39.62 -0.86
C TYR A 253 13.35 -38.30 -1.46
N CYS A 254 13.60 -37.28 -0.64
CA CYS A 254 14.06 -36.00 -1.14
C CYS A 254 14.97 -35.30 -0.14
N VAL A 255 16.09 -34.76 -0.63
CA VAL A 255 17.01 -33.89 0.10
C VAL A 255 16.97 -32.50 -0.55
N MET A 256 16.77 -31.46 0.25
CA MET A 256 16.71 -30.07 -0.21
C MET A 256 17.65 -29.14 0.58
N ASP A 257 18.19 -28.12 -0.08
CA ASP A 257 19.00 -27.08 0.57
C ASP A 257 18.11 -25.99 1.20
N ASN A 258 18.27 -25.72 2.50
CA ASN A 258 17.43 -24.77 3.23
C ASN A 258 17.50 -23.36 2.64
N TYR A 259 18.70 -22.91 2.28
CA TYR A 259 18.91 -21.54 1.82
C TYR A 259 18.24 -21.35 0.46
N SER A 260 18.75 -22.01 -0.58
CA SER A 260 18.32 -21.89 -1.98
C SER A 260 16.94 -22.47 -2.27
N ARG A 261 16.42 -23.33 -1.39
CA ARG A 261 15.21 -24.15 -1.62
C ARG A 261 15.36 -25.18 -2.72
N ALA A 262 16.57 -25.40 -3.24
CA ALA A 262 16.80 -26.35 -4.28
C ALA A 262 16.63 -27.79 -3.78
N VAL A 263 16.01 -28.64 -4.59
CA VAL A 263 16.09 -30.10 -4.41
C VAL A 263 17.46 -30.55 -4.92
N LEU A 264 18.24 -31.19 -4.06
CA LEU A 264 19.61 -31.61 -4.35
C LEU A 264 19.64 -33.05 -4.90
N ALA A 265 18.88 -33.93 -4.27
CA ALA A 265 18.71 -35.32 -4.69
C ALA A 265 17.32 -35.82 -4.32
N TRP A 266 16.83 -36.82 -5.06
CA TRP A 266 15.59 -37.51 -4.78
C TRP A 266 15.61 -38.91 -5.40
N ARG A 267 14.79 -39.82 -4.88
CA ARG A 267 14.61 -41.19 -5.40
C ARG A 267 13.21 -41.70 -5.10
N ILE A 268 12.74 -42.67 -5.90
CA ILE A 268 11.44 -43.32 -5.71
C ILE A 268 11.67 -44.82 -5.52
N GLU A 269 11.23 -45.34 -4.37
CA GLU A 269 11.26 -46.77 -4.07
C GLU A 269 9.90 -47.30 -3.61
N ASP A 270 9.74 -48.62 -3.61
CA ASP A 270 8.45 -49.26 -3.27
C ASP A 270 8.27 -49.41 -1.75
N SER A 271 9.36 -49.35 -0.99
CA SER A 271 9.36 -49.45 0.47
C SER A 271 10.29 -48.42 1.11
N VAL A 272 10.06 -48.16 2.41
CA VAL A 272 10.95 -47.30 3.18
C VAL A 272 12.14 -48.12 3.66
N SER A 273 13.34 -47.79 3.20
CA SER A 273 14.63 -48.33 3.64
C SER A 273 15.59 -47.24 4.14
N LYS A 274 16.39 -47.59 5.15
CA LYS A 274 17.52 -46.79 5.64
C LYS A 274 18.64 -46.69 4.61
N SER A 275 18.92 -47.77 3.85
CA SER A 275 19.95 -47.76 2.80
C SER A 275 19.63 -46.72 1.74
N THR A 276 18.37 -46.66 1.31
CA THR A 276 17.90 -45.64 0.36
C THR A 276 18.02 -44.23 0.92
N SER A 277 17.70 -43.98 2.19
CA SER A 277 17.95 -42.67 2.82
C SER A 277 19.43 -42.28 2.77
N ALA A 278 20.32 -43.21 3.08
CA ALA A 278 21.77 -43.00 3.04
C ALA A 278 22.28 -42.72 1.63
N GLU A 279 21.84 -43.50 0.64
CA GLU A 279 22.20 -43.33 -0.77
C GLU A 279 21.73 -41.98 -1.32
N VAL A 280 20.52 -41.52 -0.98
CA VAL A 280 20.03 -40.21 -1.44
C VAL A 280 20.79 -39.05 -0.77
N LEU A 281 21.19 -39.20 0.50
CA LEU A 281 22.10 -38.26 1.15
C LEU A 281 23.47 -38.25 0.44
N TYR A 282 24.03 -39.41 0.12
CA TYR A 282 25.30 -39.54 -0.60
C TYR A 282 25.22 -38.89 -1.98
N ASP A 283 24.17 -39.16 -2.75
CA ASP A 283 23.91 -38.55 -4.06
C ASP A 283 23.86 -37.01 -3.96
N ALA A 284 23.17 -36.47 -2.95
CA ALA A 284 23.14 -35.02 -2.71
C ALA A 284 24.52 -34.46 -2.37
N PHE A 285 25.29 -35.20 -1.57
CA PHE A 285 26.65 -34.84 -1.16
C PHE A 285 27.60 -34.78 -2.36
N MET A 286 27.64 -35.82 -3.17
CA MET A 286 28.53 -35.91 -4.33
C MET A 286 28.21 -34.87 -5.40
N ARG A 287 26.94 -34.50 -5.58
CA ARG A 287 26.53 -33.45 -6.53
C ARG A 287 26.85 -32.04 -6.05
N SER A 288 26.84 -31.82 -4.74
CA SER A 288 26.94 -30.48 -4.13
C SER A 288 28.33 -30.17 -3.59
N CYS A 289 29.11 -31.20 -3.23
CA CYS A 289 30.43 -31.14 -2.62
C CYS A 289 30.57 -30.07 -1.51
N PRO A 290 29.68 -30.03 -0.50
CA PRO A 290 29.79 -29.03 0.55
C PRO A 290 30.99 -29.31 1.46
N GLU A 291 31.54 -28.26 2.07
CA GLU A 291 32.63 -28.40 3.05
C GLU A 291 32.13 -29.10 4.33
N LYS A 292 31.03 -28.58 4.91
CA LYS A 292 30.30 -29.16 6.03
C LYS A 292 28.81 -28.86 5.88
N VAL A 293 27.96 -29.79 6.33
CA VAL A 293 26.50 -29.61 6.27
C VAL A 293 25.78 -30.17 7.50
N LYS A 294 24.74 -29.46 7.95
CA LYS A 294 23.78 -29.97 8.93
C LYS A 294 22.65 -30.68 8.20
N TYR A 295 22.58 -32.00 8.29
CA TYR A 295 21.55 -32.82 7.67
C TYR A 295 20.39 -33.01 8.64
N MET A 296 19.22 -32.43 8.32
CA MET A 296 18.06 -32.42 9.21
C MET A 296 16.95 -33.33 8.70
N THR A 297 16.53 -34.29 9.52
CA THR A 297 15.45 -35.24 9.23
C THR A 297 14.38 -35.21 10.33
N ASP A 298 13.31 -35.96 10.17
CA ASP A 298 12.44 -36.34 11.28
C ASP A 298 13.04 -37.48 12.13
N GLY A 299 12.27 -37.98 13.09
CA GLY A 299 12.64 -39.08 13.99
C GLY A 299 12.36 -40.49 13.47
N GLY A 300 12.09 -40.66 12.17
CA GLY A 300 11.79 -41.94 11.52
C GLY A 300 12.90 -42.98 11.71
N SER A 301 12.54 -44.27 11.69
CA SER A 301 13.49 -45.38 11.91
C SER A 301 14.54 -45.47 10.80
N GLU A 302 14.18 -45.05 9.60
CA GLU A 302 15.04 -44.96 8.42
C GLU A 302 16.12 -43.87 8.53
N ASN A 303 15.96 -42.91 9.44
CA ASN A 303 16.93 -41.84 9.67
C ASN A 303 17.79 -42.07 10.92
N ARG A 304 17.46 -43.04 11.78
CA ARG A 304 18.24 -43.33 12.99
C ARG A 304 19.62 -43.88 12.65
N ASN A 305 20.66 -43.31 13.25
CA ASN A 305 22.06 -43.71 13.05
C ASN A 305 22.44 -43.78 11.57
N ILE A 306 21.89 -42.88 10.74
CA ILE A 306 22.11 -42.89 9.30
C ILE A 306 23.58 -42.71 8.94
N LEU A 307 24.34 -41.97 9.75
CA LEU A 307 25.78 -41.77 9.56
C LEU A 307 26.63 -43.00 9.91
N ASP A 308 26.04 -44.04 10.49
CA ASP A 308 26.70 -45.33 10.76
C ASP A 308 26.48 -46.35 9.64
N THR A 309 25.78 -45.97 8.58
CA THR A 309 25.73 -46.73 7.32
C THR A 309 27.02 -46.54 6.52
N ASP A 310 27.13 -47.18 5.35
CA ASP A 310 28.29 -47.11 4.45
C ASP A 310 28.43 -45.73 3.77
N LEU A 311 28.74 -44.72 4.58
CA LEU A 311 28.98 -43.32 4.19
C LEU A 311 30.35 -42.81 4.68
N PRO A 312 31.45 -43.59 4.58
CA PRO A 312 32.70 -43.29 5.25
C PRO A 312 33.29 -41.93 4.84
N ASP A 313 33.22 -41.59 3.56
CA ASP A 313 33.87 -40.37 3.01
C ASP A 313 33.18 -39.07 3.43
N ILE A 314 31.91 -39.14 3.84
CA ILE A 314 31.09 -37.96 4.14
C ILE A 314 30.76 -37.84 5.62
N LYS A 315 30.92 -38.91 6.41
CA LYS A 315 30.53 -38.97 7.83
C LYS A 315 31.10 -37.81 8.66
N PHE A 316 32.35 -37.41 8.41
CA PHE A 316 33.00 -36.32 9.13
C PHE A 316 32.58 -34.92 8.67
N LYS A 317 31.89 -34.81 7.52
CA LYS A 317 31.41 -33.55 6.94
C LYS A 317 29.91 -33.33 7.18
N VAL A 318 29.19 -34.35 7.63
CA VAL A 318 27.74 -34.30 7.86
C VAL A 318 27.43 -34.36 9.35
N THR A 319 26.70 -33.38 9.85
CA THR A 319 26.12 -33.41 11.21
C THR A 319 24.64 -33.73 11.14
N HIS A 320 24.21 -34.87 11.68
CA HIS A 320 22.79 -35.27 11.66
C HIS A 320 22.01 -34.60 12.79
N LEU A 321 20.90 -33.95 12.43
CA LEU A 321 19.97 -33.27 13.32
C LEU A 321 18.58 -33.89 13.19
N VAL A 322 17.94 -34.19 14.32
CA VAL A 322 16.59 -34.76 14.35
C VAL A 322 15.59 -33.67 14.76
N ALA A 323 14.66 -33.35 13.86
CA ALA A 323 13.62 -32.34 14.08
C ALA A 323 12.75 -32.69 15.30
N GLN A 324 12.28 -31.68 16.03
CA GLN A 324 11.48 -31.79 17.25
C GLN A 324 12.16 -32.51 18.43
N LYS A 325 13.39 -33.00 18.27
CA LYS A 325 14.23 -33.50 19.35
C LYS A 325 15.15 -32.36 19.84
N ASN A 326 15.39 -32.28 21.14
CA ASN A 326 16.36 -31.34 21.74
C ASN A 326 16.16 -29.86 21.32
N GLY A 327 14.90 -29.41 21.18
CA GLY A 327 14.58 -28.03 20.79
C GLY A 327 14.82 -27.69 19.32
N ILE A 328 15.12 -28.68 18.47
CA ILE A 328 15.32 -28.48 17.02
C ILE A 328 13.97 -28.17 16.35
N PRO A 329 13.88 -27.10 15.52
CA PRO A 329 12.65 -26.73 14.81
C PRO A 329 12.10 -27.80 13.86
N SER A 330 10.81 -27.67 13.49
CA SER A 330 10.13 -28.60 12.58
C SER A 330 10.76 -28.67 11.17
N ASN A 331 10.62 -29.82 10.51
CA ASN A 331 11.07 -30.09 9.13
C ASN A 331 10.18 -29.45 8.04
N SER A 332 9.56 -28.31 8.34
CA SER A 332 8.54 -27.64 7.51
C SER A 332 8.98 -27.20 6.10
N MET A 333 10.27 -27.29 5.79
CA MET A 333 10.84 -26.83 4.53
C MET A 333 10.61 -27.84 3.41
N ILE A 334 10.98 -29.08 3.66
CA ILE A 334 10.78 -30.20 2.72
C ILE A 334 9.29 -30.58 2.63
N GLU A 335 8.53 -30.47 3.72
CA GLU A 335 7.06 -30.59 3.70
C GLU A 335 6.42 -29.64 2.68
N ARG A 336 6.96 -28.40 2.56
CA ARG A 336 6.47 -27.43 1.57
C ARG A 336 6.83 -27.82 0.14
N VAL A 337 7.97 -28.47 -0.08
CA VAL A 337 8.32 -29.06 -1.38
C VAL A 337 7.28 -30.13 -1.73
N PHE A 338 7.05 -31.11 -0.85
CA PHE A 338 6.05 -32.16 -1.10
C PHE A 338 4.64 -31.63 -1.32
N HIS A 339 4.21 -30.63 -0.54
CA HIS A 339 2.94 -29.95 -0.79
C HIS A 339 2.89 -29.34 -2.19
N THR A 340 3.99 -28.74 -2.66
CA THR A 340 4.07 -28.16 -4.00
C THR A 340 3.98 -29.26 -5.06
N LEU A 341 4.75 -30.34 -4.92
CA LEU A 341 4.74 -31.48 -5.86
C LEU A 341 3.35 -32.11 -5.96
N LYS A 342 2.71 -32.42 -4.83
CA LYS A 342 1.42 -33.12 -4.76
C LYS A 342 0.23 -32.23 -5.15
N ASN A 343 0.16 -31.02 -4.61
CA ASN A 343 -1.04 -30.20 -4.71
C ASN A 343 -0.97 -29.15 -5.82
N GLU A 344 0.20 -28.55 -6.07
CA GLU A 344 0.31 -27.50 -7.08
C GLU A 344 0.49 -28.09 -8.48
N TYR A 345 1.10 -29.25 -8.65
CA TYR A 345 1.28 -29.82 -10.00
C TYR A 345 0.20 -30.82 -10.42
N LYS A 346 -0.66 -31.32 -9.51
CA LYS A 346 -1.81 -32.25 -9.73
C LYS A 346 -1.52 -33.53 -10.54
N ARG A 347 -0.31 -33.69 -11.10
CA ARG A 347 0.10 -34.80 -11.98
C ARG A 347 0.66 -35.99 -11.20
N VAL A 348 1.28 -35.74 -10.05
CA VAL A 348 1.98 -36.79 -9.27
C VAL A 348 1.02 -37.87 -8.77
N VAL A 349 -0.24 -37.52 -8.49
CA VAL A 349 -1.29 -38.46 -8.05
C VAL A 349 -2.01 -39.19 -9.20
N ASN A 350 -1.70 -38.84 -10.46
CA ASN A 350 -2.30 -39.46 -11.65
C ASN A 350 -1.30 -40.34 -12.42
N ALA A 351 -0.11 -40.57 -11.86
CA ALA A 351 0.86 -41.48 -12.43
C ALA A 351 0.29 -42.90 -12.45
N GLN A 352 0.47 -43.60 -13.58
CA GLN A 352 -0.17 -44.90 -13.82
C GLN A 352 0.59 -46.02 -13.10
N ASP A 353 1.92 -45.98 -13.16
CA ASP A 353 2.86 -46.94 -12.59
C ASP A 353 4.14 -46.23 -12.10
N LYS A 354 5.09 -47.00 -11.52
CA LYS A 354 6.38 -46.49 -11.02
C LYS A 354 7.19 -45.76 -12.10
N GLY A 355 7.23 -46.28 -13.31
CA GLY A 355 8.00 -45.70 -14.41
C GLY A 355 7.43 -44.34 -14.85
N HIS A 356 6.11 -44.25 -14.98
CA HIS A 356 5.42 -42.98 -15.23
C HIS A 356 5.59 -42.02 -14.05
N LEU A 357 5.52 -42.50 -12.81
CA LEU A 357 5.73 -41.68 -11.62
C LEU A 357 7.11 -41.02 -11.60
N ILE A 358 8.17 -41.75 -11.94
CA ILE A 358 9.54 -41.21 -12.05
C ILE A 358 9.60 -40.08 -13.07
N LYS A 359 9.00 -40.25 -14.26
CA LYS A 359 8.95 -39.20 -15.30
C LYS A 359 8.23 -37.95 -14.79
N VAL A 360 7.04 -38.12 -14.20
CA VAL A 360 6.23 -37.02 -13.67
C VAL A 360 6.98 -36.29 -12.55
N VAL A 361 7.57 -37.01 -11.59
CA VAL A 361 8.33 -36.38 -10.50
C VAL A 361 9.55 -35.63 -11.04
N THR A 362 10.24 -36.16 -12.05
CA THR A 362 11.35 -35.48 -12.72
C THR A 362 10.91 -34.15 -13.32
N GLU A 363 9.87 -34.14 -14.16
CA GLU A 363 9.33 -32.92 -14.77
C GLU A 363 8.89 -31.89 -13.72
N VAL A 364 8.22 -32.36 -12.67
CA VAL A 364 7.69 -31.49 -11.63
C VAL A 364 8.80 -30.88 -10.78
N ILE A 365 9.85 -31.65 -10.44
CA ILE A 365 11.01 -31.13 -9.71
C ILE A 365 11.77 -30.13 -10.59
N GLN A 366 11.94 -30.39 -11.88
CA GLN A 366 12.53 -29.42 -12.81
C GLN A 366 11.71 -28.13 -12.86
N ALA A 367 10.39 -28.22 -13.05
CA ALA A 367 9.50 -27.07 -13.03
C ALA A 367 9.52 -26.31 -11.69
N TYR A 368 9.69 -27.00 -10.57
CA TYR A 368 9.89 -26.38 -9.25
C TYR A 368 11.22 -25.63 -9.17
N MET A 369 12.31 -26.26 -9.61
CA MET A 369 13.67 -25.70 -9.60
C MET A 369 13.81 -24.46 -10.48
N ASP A 370 13.03 -24.37 -11.55
CA ASP A 370 13.06 -23.27 -12.53
C ASP A 370 11.95 -22.22 -12.32
N ARG A 371 11.24 -22.32 -11.20
CA ARG A 371 10.18 -21.39 -10.83
C ARG A 371 10.68 -20.32 -9.85
N PRO A 372 10.40 -19.03 -10.07
CA PRO A 372 10.72 -17.99 -9.10
C PRO A 372 10.11 -18.26 -7.72
N HIS A 373 10.93 -18.15 -6.68
CA HIS A 373 10.55 -18.47 -5.31
C HIS A 373 10.54 -17.22 -4.42
N SER A 374 9.46 -17.03 -3.65
CA SER A 374 9.27 -15.78 -2.90
C SER A 374 10.33 -15.50 -1.83
N ALA A 375 11.01 -16.53 -1.34
CA ALA A 375 12.15 -16.37 -0.43
C ALA A 375 13.36 -15.68 -1.08
N HIS A 376 13.46 -15.75 -2.41
CA HIS A 376 14.57 -15.21 -3.20
C HIS A 376 14.13 -14.04 -4.08
N GLY A 377 12.95 -13.47 -3.86
CA GLY A 377 12.43 -12.47 -4.80
C GLY A 377 12.13 -13.11 -6.17
N VAL A 378 12.78 -12.62 -7.22
CA VAL A 378 12.44 -13.08 -8.59
C VAL A 378 13.24 -14.30 -9.06
N TYR A 379 14.16 -14.79 -8.23
CA TYR A 379 15.07 -15.88 -8.61
C TYR A 379 14.49 -17.25 -8.32
N THR A 380 14.91 -18.22 -9.11
CA THR A 380 14.56 -19.62 -8.96
C THR A 380 15.48 -20.31 -7.94
N PRO A 381 15.06 -21.44 -7.34
CA PRO A 381 15.95 -22.24 -6.51
C PRO A 381 17.26 -22.62 -7.21
N ARG A 382 17.20 -22.95 -8.51
CA ARG A 382 18.37 -23.29 -9.31
C ARG A 382 19.34 -22.12 -9.44
N GLU A 383 18.84 -20.93 -9.76
CA GLU A 383 19.68 -19.72 -9.92
C GLU A 383 20.45 -19.39 -8.64
N VAL A 384 19.80 -19.55 -7.49
CA VAL A 384 20.39 -19.31 -6.17
C VAL A 384 21.41 -20.38 -5.84
N LEU A 385 21.08 -21.66 -6.05
CA LEU A 385 22.01 -22.77 -5.81
C LEU A 385 23.29 -22.62 -6.64
N MET A 386 23.16 -22.27 -7.92
CA MET A 386 24.29 -22.11 -8.85
C MET A 386 25.10 -20.82 -8.62
N LYS A 387 24.68 -19.95 -7.69
CA LYS A 387 25.30 -18.63 -7.45
C LYS A 387 25.49 -17.82 -8.73
N THR A 388 24.50 -17.85 -9.62
CA THR A 388 24.58 -17.18 -10.92
C THR A 388 24.94 -15.69 -10.72
N SER A 389 25.97 -15.20 -11.42
CA SER A 389 26.33 -13.78 -11.42
C SER A 389 25.33 -12.96 -12.25
N GLY A 390 25.31 -11.63 -12.09
CA GLY A 390 24.40 -10.77 -12.86
C GLY A 390 22.95 -10.77 -12.34
N TRP A 391 22.79 -10.63 -11.02
CA TRP A 391 21.49 -10.52 -10.35
C TRP A 391 20.64 -9.40 -10.98
N PHE A 392 19.52 -9.76 -11.61
CA PHE A 392 18.44 -8.86 -12.01
C PHE A 392 18.08 -7.79 -10.97
N ASP A 393 18.41 -6.54 -11.29
CA ASP A 393 18.05 -5.38 -10.47
C ASP A 393 16.60 -4.95 -10.71
N LYS A 394 15.69 -5.65 -10.03
CA LYS A 394 14.26 -5.29 -10.04
C LYS A 394 14.01 -3.86 -9.58
N LYS A 395 14.84 -3.27 -8.69
CA LYS A 395 14.61 -1.91 -8.19
C LYS A 395 14.89 -0.90 -9.30
N ALA A 396 16.01 -1.06 -10.01
CA ALA A 396 16.36 -0.22 -11.15
C ALA A 396 15.28 -0.29 -12.23
N VAL A 397 14.85 -1.49 -12.64
CA VAL A 397 13.81 -1.68 -13.67
C VAL A 397 12.49 -1.02 -13.27
N LEU A 398 12.04 -1.22 -12.04
CA LEU A 398 10.79 -0.62 -11.55
C LEU A 398 10.89 0.91 -11.46
N TYR A 399 12.05 1.43 -11.04
CA TYR A 399 12.29 2.86 -10.94
C TYR A 399 12.33 3.55 -12.31
N SER A 400 13.14 3.03 -13.24
CA SER A 400 13.25 3.59 -14.60
C SER A 400 11.91 3.55 -15.32
N SER A 401 11.17 2.44 -15.20
CA SER A 401 9.84 2.30 -15.81
C SER A 401 8.79 3.21 -15.18
N ALA A 402 8.87 3.45 -13.87
CA ALA A 402 7.99 4.42 -13.20
C ALA A 402 8.26 5.85 -13.65
N LYS A 403 9.54 6.21 -13.85
CA LYS A 403 9.95 7.52 -14.37
C LYS A 403 9.48 7.71 -15.82
N ALA A 404 9.74 6.73 -16.69
CA ALA A 404 9.29 6.77 -18.08
C ALA A 404 7.75 6.87 -18.18
N ARG A 405 7.03 6.13 -17.35
CA ARG A 405 5.56 6.20 -17.27
C ARG A 405 5.07 7.59 -16.85
N LEU A 406 5.68 8.18 -15.84
CA LEU A 406 5.33 9.52 -15.36
C LEU A 406 5.47 10.56 -16.48
N GLU A 407 6.56 10.50 -17.23
CA GLU A 407 6.84 11.40 -18.35
C GLU A 407 5.86 11.19 -19.51
N ALA A 408 5.67 9.94 -19.94
CA ALA A 408 4.72 9.60 -21.01
C ALA A 408 3.28 10.01 -20.65
N ASN A 409 2.85 9.78 -19.41
CA ASN A 409 1.48 10.09 -18.98
C ASN A 409 1.23 11.61 -18.86
N LYS A 410 2.25 12.40 -18.48
CA LYS A 410 2.13 13.87 -18.48
C LYS A 410 1.91 14.42 -19.89
N ASN A 411 2.56 13.81 -20.88
CA ASN A 411 2.56 14.24 -22.28
C ASN A 411 1.52 13.50 -23.14
N ALA A 412 0.70 12.63 -22.55
CA ALA A 412 -0.27 11.83 -23.28
C ALA A 412 -1.33 12.71 -23.95
N LYS A 413 -1.42 12.61 -25.29
CA LYS A 413 -2.49 13.20 -26.09
C LYS A 413 -3.63 12.19 -26.16
N CYS A 414 -4.85 12.61 -25.83
CA CYS A 414 -6.04 11.76 -25.91
C CYS A 414 -7.07 12.51 -26.75
N SER A 415 -7.66 11.84 -27.74
CA SER A 415 -8.73 12.37 -28.58
C SER A 415 -9.97 12.77 -27.76
N ASN A 416 -10.24 12.08 -26.65
CA ASN A 416 -11.30 12.44 -25.70
C ASN A 416 -10.92 13.60 -24.76
N CYS A 417 -9.69 14.15 -24.84
CA CYS A 417 -9.25 15.26 -23.99
C CYS A 417 -9.52 16.66 -24.55
N GLU A 418 -9.92 16.78 -25.82
CA GLU A 418 -10.32 18.06 -26.41
C GLU A 418 -11.62 18.57 -25.79
N ASN A 419 -12.55 17.66 -25.45
CA ASN A 419 -13.79 17.96 -24.71
C ASN A 419 -13.73 17.60 -23.20
N CYS A 420 -12.55 17.23 -22.69
CA CYS A 420 -12.39 16.90 -21.28
C CYS A 420 -12.20 18.17 -20.46
N THR A 421 -13.02 18.36 -19.43
CA THR A 421 -12.85 19.38 -18.38
C THR A 421 -11.52 19.26 -17.62
N CYS A 422 -10.67 18.28 -17.94
CA CYS A 422 -9.31 18.21 -17.47
C CYS A 422 -8.34 19.20 -18.16
N SER A 423 -8.78 19.87 -19.24
CA SER A 423 -8.02 20.87 -20.00
C SER A 423 -8.25 22.31 -19.53
N THR A 424 -9.25 22.56 -18.68
CA THR A 424 -9.26 23.79 -17.88
C THR A 424 -8.08 23.73 -16.90
N PRO A 425 -7.36 24.85 -16.69
CA PRO A 425 -6.48 24.99 -15.55
C PRO A 425 -7.35 24.70 -14.32
N PHE A 426 -7.12 23.55 -13.71
CA PHE A 426 -7.64 23.33 -12.38
C PHE A 426 -6.71 24.20 -11.54
N GLU A 427 -7.20 25.37 -11.11
CA GLU A 427 -6.43 26.29 -10.27
C GLU A 427 -6.00 25.49 -9.05
N TRP A 428 -4.73 25.07 -9.07
CA TRP A 428 -4.05 24.73 -7.87
C TRP A 428 -3.93 26.07 -7.17
N ASP A 429 -4.63 26.26 -6.05
CA ASP A 429 -4.17 27.20 -5.05
C ASP A 429 -2.74 26.75 -4.71
N VAL A 430 -1.76 27.37 -5.35
CA VAL A 430 -0.34 27.03 -5.19
C VAL A 430 0.04 27.51 -3.80
N VAL A 431 -0.13 26.64 -2.81
CA VAL A 431 0.47 26.82 -1.49
C VAL A 431 1.29 25.58 -1.19
N GLY A 432 2.59 25.70 -1.42
CA GLY A 432 3.58 24.73 -0.93
C GLY A 432 4.59 24.33 -1.98
N SER A 433 5.58 25.20 -2.21
CA SER A 433 6.90 24.79 -2.69
C SER A 433 7.34 23.54 -1.93
N ALA A 434 7.82 22.51 -2.65
CA ALA A 434 8.37 21.31 -2.03
C ALA A 434 9.43 21.73 -0.99
N PRO A 435 9.40 21.21 0.25
CA PRO A 435 10.44 21.54 1.22
C PRO A 435 11.79 21.11 0.64
N LYS A 436 12.69 22.07 0.45
CA LYS A 436 14.10 21.79 0.20
C LYS A 436 14.55 20.84 1.31
N LYS A 437 15.04 19.66 0.94
CA LYS A 437 15.70 18.74 1.88
C LYS A 437 16.89 19.48 2.51
N SER A 438 16.71 20.10 3.66
CA SER A 438 17.82 20.48 4.52
C SER A 438 18.22 19.24 5.31
N GLN A 439 19.40 18.72 5.01
CA GLN A 439 20.13 17.86 5.94
C GLN A 439 20.41 18.69 7.20
N ARG A 440 19.70 18.45 8.30
CA ARG A 440 20.23 18.67 9.66
C ARG A 440 19.42 17.95 10.74
N GLN A 441 20.03 16.87 11.23
CA GLN A 441 20.19 16.48 12.63
C GLN A 441 18.98 16.46 13.59
N ILE A 442 18.63 15.23 14.00
CA ILE A 442 18.48 14.74 15.39
C ILE A 442 18.56 15.82 16.50
N ARG A 443 17.42 16.18 17.13
CA ARG A 443 17.20 16.20 18.60
C ARG A 443 15.83 16.81 18.98
N ILE A 444 15.03 16.02 19.70
CA ILE A 444 14.17 16.34 20.86
C ILE A 444 13.60 17.77 20.97
N LYS A 445 12.26 17.90 20.96
CA LYS A 445 11.48 18.45 22.10
C LYS A 445 9.97 18.20 21.94
N LYS A 446 9.41 17.42 22.87
CA LYS A 446 8.03 17.55 23.35
C LYS A 446 7.87 18.98 23.89
N ARG A 447 6.93 19.76 23.35
CA ARG A 447 6.17 20.86 23.99
C ARG A 447 5.61 21.76 22.89
N THR A 448 4.30 21.71 22.69
CA THR A 448 3.35 22.85 22.63
C THR A 448 1.99 22.37 22.12
N LEU A 449 1.22 21.77 23.04
CA LEU A 449 -0.24 21.72 22.97
C LEU A 449 -0.72 22.28 24.31
N SER A 450 -0.50 23.58 24.51
CA SER A 450 -1.01 24.36 25.65
C SER A 450 -0.96 25.85 25.29
N ALA A 451 -1.72 26.23 24.27
CA ALA A 451 -2.06 27.61 24.00
C ALA A 451 -3.29 27.59 23.10
N LEU A 452 -4.43 27.25 23.72
CA LEU A 452 -5.83 27.46 23.28
C LEU A 452 -6.72 26.54 24.14
N PHE A 453 -6.74 26.82 25.45
CA PHE A 453 -7.82 26.48 26.37
C PHE A 453 -7.95 27.62 27.36
#